data_AF-A0A2N1U156-F1
#
_entry.id   AF-A0A2N1U156-F1
#
_cell.length_a   1.000
_cell.length_b   1.000
_cell.length_c   1.000
_cell.angle_alpha   90.00
_cell.angle_beta   90.00
_cell.angle_gamma   90.00
#
_symmetry.space_group_name_H-M   'P 1'
#
loop_
_entity.id
_entity.type
_entity.pdbx_description
1 polymer ?
#
loop_
_entity_poly.entity_id
_entity_poly.type
_entity_poly.pdbx_seq_one_letter_code
_entity_poly.pdbx_strand_id
1 'polypeptide(L)'
;MAELIKGQATPQQTFQSTRPHGARREPVLFEHFGSLQGGSIQQINGINDEVRKNWNRITEPRYLIQLSNNASKESQLVSLLHELVHLYCGHLSTPDENWWPDRPGLSLAVKEFEAESVAYIVCSRAGIKNQSKLYLADYLQKNNEIPEISFDHVMKAAFLIENMGQKILPPRTGKKAAKQFN
;
A
#
# COMPACT_ATOMS: atom_id res chain seq x y z
N MET A 1 -34.79 1.08 -58.00
CA MET A 1 -35.20 2.07 -56.97
C MET A 1 -35.16 1.36 -55.63
N ALA A 2 -34.27 1.54 -54.65
CA ALA A 2 -33.09 2.36 -54.36
C ALA A 2 -32.24 1.51 -53.36
N GLU A 3 -30.96 1.26 -53.59
CA GLU A 3 -29.78 1.88 -52.96
C GLU A 3 -29.53 1.63 -51.45
N LEU A 4 -28.30 1.16 -51.18
CA LEU A 4 -27.38 1.43 -50.05
C LEU A 4 -27.94 1.35 -48.60
N ILE A 5 -27.33 0.60 -47.67
CA ILE A 5 -26.08 0.98 -47.01
C ILE A 5 -25.29 -0.27 -46.57
N LYS A 6 -23.98 -0.23 -46.86
CA LYS A 6 -22.95 -1.14 -46.38
C LYS A 6 -22.61 -0.84 -44.92
N GLY A 7 -22.59 -1.87 -44.07
CA GLY A 7 -21.95 -1.83 -42.75
C GLY A 7 -21.26 -3.15 -42.49
N GLN A 8 -19.97 -3.25 -42.83
CA GLN A 8 -19.16 -4.42 -42.56
C GLN A 8 -18.88 -4.49 -41.05
N ALA A 9 -19.45 -5.49 -40.37
CA ALA A 9 -19.04 -5.86 -39.03
C ALA A 9 -17.74 -6.66 -39.11
N THR A 10 -16.68 -6.11 -38.52
CA THR A 10 -15.40 -6.79 -38.31
C THR A 10 -15.57 -7.96 -37.32
N PRO A 11 -14.90 -9.11 -37.50
CA PRO A 11 -15.03 -10.22 -36.57
C PRO A 11 -14.34 -9.88 -35.24
N GLN A 12 -15.06 -10.03 -34.14
CA GLN A 12 -14.51 -10.02 -32.79
C GLN A 12 -13.43 -11.10 -32.71
N GLN A 13 -12.17 -10.69 -32.56
CA GLN A 13 -11.07 -11.61 -32.26
C GLN A 13 -11.32 -12.19 -30.86
N THR A 14 -11.83 -13.41 -30.82
CA THR A 14 -11.79 -14.27 -29.64
C THR A 14 -10.33 -14.51 -29.28
N PHE A 15 -9.85 -13.91 -28.20
CA PHE A 15 -8.52 -14.18 -27.66
C PHE A 15 -8.54 -15.57 -27.01
N GLN A 16 -8.31 -16.61 -27.82
CA GLN A 16 -8.17 -17.97 -27.30
C GLN A 16 -6.79 -18.11 -26.66
N SER A 17 -6.76 -18.19 -25.33
CA SER A 17 -5.56 -18.58 -24.59
C SER A 17 -5.36 -20.09 -24.71
N THR A 18 -4.59 -20.52 -25.71
CA THR A 18 -4.08 -21.89 -25.74
C THR A 18 -2.89 -21.98 -24.79
N ARG A 19 -3.07 -22.57 -23.60
CA ARG A 19 -1.96 -23.07 -22.78
C ARG A 19 -2.01 -24.61 -22.73
N PRO A 20 -0.85 -25.28 -22.74
CA PRO A 20 -0.80 -26.72 -22.90
C PRO A 20 -1.39 -27.46 -21.70
N HIS A 21 -2.04 -28.57 -22.03
CA HIS A 21 -2.58 -29.58 -21.14
C HIS A 21 -1.45 -30.20 -20.30
N GLY A 22 -1.56 -30.21 -18.97
CA GLY A 22 -0.70 -31.05 -18.11
C GLY A 22 0.03 -30.40 -16.94
N ALA A 23 -0.09 -29.09 -16.68
CA ALA A 23 0.45 -28.52 -15.45
C ALA A 23 -0.50 -28.82 -14.27
N ARG A 24 -0.12 -29.79 -13.42
CA ARG A 24 -0.75 -30.03 -12.11
C ARG A 24 -0.78 -28.70 -11.35
N ARG A 25 -1.96 -28.11 -11.20
CA ARG A 25 -2.14 -27.00 -10.27
C ARG A 25 -2.18 -27.62 -8.88
N GLU A 26 -1.07 -27.56 -8.17
CA GLU A 26 -1.13 -27.62 -6.72
C GLU A 26 -2.07 -26.48 -6.29
N PRO A 27 -3.14 -26.75 -5.53
CA PRO A 27 -4.01 -25.70 -5.03
C PRO A 27 -3.19 -24.93 -4.01
N VAL A 28 -2.65 -23.78 -4.40
CA VAL A 28 -1.99 -22.91 -3.45
C VAL A 28 -3.09 -22.25 -2.63
N LEU A 29 -3.40 -22.90 -1.51
CA LEU A 29 -4.39 -22.48 -0.54
C LEU A 29 -3.82 -21.27 0.21
N PHE A 30 -3.83 -20.10 -0.43
CA PHE A 30 -3.45 -18.83 0.21
C PHE A 30 -4.68 -18.19 0.84
N GLU A 31 -5.19 -18.77 1.92
CA GLU A 31 -5.94 -18.00 2.90
C GLU A 31 -4.96 -17.52 3.98
N HIS A 32 -4.37 -16.33 3.82
CA HIS A 32 -3.79 -15.53 4.91
C HIS A 32 -3.54 -14.11 4.39
N PHE A 33 -4.42 -13.19 4.79
CA PHE A 33 -4.74 -11.92 4.09
C PHE A 33 -4.12 -10.65 4.68
N GLY A 34 -2.98 -10.73 5.35
CA GLY A 34 -2.25 -9.55 5.84
C GLY A 34 -1.11 -9.98 6.76
N SER A 35 0.07 -9.34 6.67
CA SER A 35 1.37 -9.66 7.32
C SER A 35 2.39 -10.55 6.56
N LEU A 36 2.07 -11.11 5.39
CA LEU A 36 3.01 -12.02 4.69
C LEU A 36 4.25 -11.35 4.08
N GLN A 37 4.36 -10.01 4.12
CA GLN A 37 5.62 -9.32 3.80
C GLN A 37 6.55 -9.13 5.03
N GLY A 38 6.16 -9.63 6.21
CA GLY A 38 7.01 -9.62 7.41
C GLY A 38 7.25 -8.22 7.99
N GLY A 39 6.37 -7.26 7.69
CA GLY A 39 6.34 -5.92 8.26
C GLY A 39 5.21 -5.75 9.29
N SER A 40 5.35 -4.76 10.16
CA SER A 40 4.24 -4.21 10.93
C SER A 40 4.49 -2.74 11.26
N ILE A 41 3.41 -1.97 11.38
CA ILE A 41 3.44 -0.60 11.90
C ILE A 41 2.45 -0.43 13.06
N GLN A 42 2.89 0.30 14.08
CA GLN A 42 2.03 0.67 15.20
C GLN A 42 2.38 2.04 15.75
N GLN A 43 1.39 2.69 16.36
CA GLN A 43 1.64 3.84 17.22
C GLN A 43 2.34 3.40 18.50
N ILE A 44 3.24 4.24 19.00
CA ILE A 44 3.86 4.02 20.29
C ILE A 44 3.30 5.00 21.32
N ASN A 45 2.93 4.47 22.49
CA ASN A 45 2.40 5.25 23.61
C ASN A 45 3.49 5.82 24.53
N GLY A 46 4.76 5.60 24.18
CA GLY A 46 5.90 6.03 24.95
C GLY A 46 7.19 5.40 24.44
N ILE A 47 8.30 5.86 25.02
CA ILE A 47 9.64 5.44 24.62
C ILE A 47 10.07 4.28 25.52
N ASN A 48 9.97 3.06 25.00
CA ASN A 48 10.50 1.85 25.66
C ASN A 48 11.99 1.67 25.31
N ASP A 49 12.66 0.70 25.93
CA ASP A 49 14.10 0.48 25.75
C ASP A 49 14.48 0.07 24.32
N GLU A 50 13.60 -0.64 23.62
CA GLU A 50 13.78 -0.99 22.20
C GLU A 50 13.79 0.27 21.31
N VAL A 51 12.86 1.19 21.53
CA VAL A 51 12.80 2.49 20.84
C VAL A 51 14.03 3.33 21.21
N ARG A 52 14.43 3.39 22.50
CA ARG A 52 15.62 4.14 22.94
C ARG A 52 16.88 3.67 22.24
N LYS A 53 17.04 2.36 22.07
CA LYS A 53 18.23 1.77 21.44
C LYS A 53 18.38 2.16 19.97
N ASN A 54 17.26 2.35 19.26
CA ASN A 54 17.25 2.57 17.82
C ASN A 54 17.00 4.04 17.41
N TRP A 55 16.73 4.93 18.37
CA TRP A 55 16.35 6.30 18.08
C TRP A 55 17.54 7.28 18.08
N ASN A 56 17.70 7.98 16.95
CA ASN A 56 18.74 8.99 16.69
C ASN A 56 18.37 10.45 17.08
N ARG A 57 17.57 10.67 18.14
CA ARG A 57 17.31 11.96 18.84
C ARG A 57 16.98 13.21 17.99
N ILE A 58 16.48 13.07 16.76
CA ILE A 58 16.07 14.24 15.94
C ILE A 58 14.69 14.77 16.39
N THR A 59 13.73 13.88 16.64
CA THR A 59 12.38 14.20 17.15
C THR A 59 11.81 13.03 17.94
N GLU A 60 10.84 13.29 18.82
CA GLU A 60 10.06 12.26 19.51
C GLU A 60 9.44 11.25 18.52
N PRO A 61 9.70 9.94 18.66
CA PRO A 61 9.15 8.91 17.79
C PRO A 61 7.67 8.74 18.12
N ARG A 62 6.87 8.55 17.07
CA ARG A 62 5.40 8.38 17.18
C ARG A 62 4.92 7.03 16.70
N TYR A 63 5.71 6.40 15.83
CA TYR A 63 5.39 5.13 15.20
C TYR A 63 6.61 4.22 15.25
N LEU A 64 6.36 2.93 15.42
CA LEU A 64 7.36 1.87 15.29
C LEU A 64 7.00 1.05 14.05
N ILE A 65 7.97 0.92 13.15
CA ILE A 65 7.90 -0.01 12.02
C ILE A 65 8.87 -1.15 12.32
N GLN A 66 8.36 -2.38 12.27
CA GLN A 66 9.16 -3.60 12.40
C GLN A 66 9.19 -4.30 11.04
N LEU A 67 10.35 -4.81 10.66
CA LEU A 67 10.57 -5.51 9.39
C LEU A 67 11.30 -6.82 9.66
N SER A 68 11.01 -7.83 8.84
CA SER A 68 11.68 -9.12 8.94
C SER A 68 13.14 -9.03 8.53
N ASN A 69 14.04 -9.46 9.42
CA ASN A 69 15.48 -9.52 9.17
C ASN A 69 15.89 -10.65 8.22
N ASN A 70 14.99 -11.60 7.94
CA ASN A 70 15.27 -12.77 7.10
C ASN A 70 14.89 -12.54 5.63
N ALA A 71 14.35 -11.37 5.29
CA ALA A 71 13.95 -11.01 3.93
C ALA A 71 15.08 -10.31 3.16
N SER A 72 15.05 -10.34 1.82
CA SER A 72 15.99 -9.57 1.00
C SER A 72 15.78 -8.06 1.19
N LYS A 73 16.73 -7.24 0.76
CA LYS A 73 16.62 -5.77 0.87
C LYS A 73 15.47 -5.21 0.05
N GLU A 74 15.22 -5.78 -1.12
CA GLU A 74 14.07 -5.45 -1.95
C GLU A 74 12.78 -5.80 -1.22
N SER A 75 12.67 -7.02 -0.68
CA SER A 75 11.49 -7.41 0.09
C SER A 75 11.27 -6.52 1.32
N GLN A 76 12.32 -6.23 2.10
CA GLN A 76 12.25 -5.31 3.24
C GLN A 76 11.77 -3.92 2.82
N LEU A 77 12.22 -3.43 1.66
CA LEU A 77 11.78 -2.16 1.11
C LEU A 77 10.29 -2.21 0.75
N VAL A 78 9.81 -3.27 0.06
CA VAL A 78 8.38 -3.39 -0.24
C VAL A 78 7.54 -3.41 1.03
N SER A 79 7.95 -4.19 2.04
CA SER A 79 7.28 -4.22 3.34
C SER A 79 7.26 -2.84 4.01
N LEU A 80 8.39 -2.14 4.01
CA LEU A 80 8.48 -0.79 4.55
C LEU A 80 7.52 0.17 3.84
N LEU A 81 7.45 0.10 2.50
CA LEU A 81 6.54 0.92 1.71
C LEU A 81 5.09 0.59 2.09
N HIS A 82 4.72 -0.69 2.16
CA HIS A 82 3.40 -1.14 2.58
C HIS A 82 3.02 -0.57 3.96
N GLU A 83 3.89 -0.72 4.96
CA GLU A 83 3.67 -0.20 6.31
C GLU A 83 3.52 1.33 6.34
N LEU A 84 4.32 2.05 5.54
CA LEU A 84 4.20 3.50 5.39
C LEU A 84 2.87 3.92 4.75
N VAL A 85 2.28 3.09 3.90
CA VAL A 85 0.97 3.41 3.32
C VAL A 85 -0.12 3.38 4.38
N HIS A 86 -0.07 2.45 5.33
CA HIS A 86 -1.00 2.48 6.46
C HIS A 86 -0.94 3.80 7.23
N LEU A 87 0.24 4.41 7.34
CA LEU A 87 0.39 5.74 7.91
C LEU A 87 -0.21 6.82 6.99
N TYR A 88 0.25 6.91 5.74
CA TYR A 88 -0.11 8.02 4.85
C TYR A 88 -1.53 7.99 4.31
N CYS A 89 -2.17 6.81 4.24
CA CYS A 89 -3.59 6.68 3.94
C CYS A 89 -4.49 6.92 5.16
N GLY A 90 -3.92 7.16 6.36
CA GLY A 90 -4.69 7.41 7.57
C GLY A 90 -5.33 6.15 8.18
N HIS A 91 -4.77 4.97 7.91
CA HIS A 91 -5.27 3.71 8.48
C HIS A 91 -4.93 3.56 9.96
N LEU A 92 -3.90 4.30 10.38
CA LEU A 92 -3.55 4.61 11.77
C LEU A 92 -4.06 6.02 12.08
N SER A 93 -4.43 6.27 13.34
CA SER A 93 -4.86 7.62 13.72
C SER A 93 -3.76 8.66 13.49
N THR A 94 -4.18 9.92 13.35
CA THR A 94 -3.28 11.01 12.99
C THR A 94 -2.98 11.92 14.19
N PRO A 95 -1.72 12.35 14.38
CA PRO A 95 -1.39 13.40 15.34
C PRO A 95 -1.69 14.81 14.79
N ASP A 96 -1.85 14.95 13.47
CA ASP A 96 -2.12 16.22 12.79
C ASP A 96 -2.77 15.93 11.43
N GLU A 97 -4.05 16.28 11.27
CA GLU A 97 -4.81 16.09 10.03
C GLU A 97 -4.20 16.82 8.82
N ASN A 98 -3.32 17.81 9.04
CA ASN A 98 -2.60 18.48 7.95
C ASN A 98 -1.47 17.62 7.38
N TRP A 99 -1.04 16.55 8.06
CA TRP A 99 0.03 15.68 7.59
C TRP A 99 -0.48 14.50 6.76
N TRP A 100 -1.55 13.88 7.25
CA TRP A 100 -2.31 12.81 6.61
C TRP A 100 -3.66 12.71 7.33
N PRO A 101 -4.70 12.19 6.65
CA PRO A 101 -6.04 12.12 7.21
C PRO A 101 -6.13 11.10 8.35
N ASP A 102 -7.17 11.21 9.17
CA ASP A 102 -7.59 10.14 10.09
C ASP A 102 -8.75 9.38 9.46
N ARG A 103 -8.58 8.08 9.17
CA ARG A 103 -9.63 7.22 8.61
C ARG A 103 -9.87 5.99 9.49
N PRO A 104 -10.23 6.19 10.78
CA PRO A 104 -10.53 5.08 11.66
C PRO A 104 -11.88 4.47 11.23
N GLY A 105 -11.97 3.15 11.17
CA GLY A 105 -13.22 2.43 10.85
C GLY A 105 -13.33 1.84 9.43
N LEU A 106 -12.31 2.01 8.58
CA LEU A 106 -12.25 1.24 7.33
C LEU A 106 -12.08 -0.26 7.62
N SER A 107 -12.70 -1.09 6.79
CA SER A 107 -12.51 -2.54 6.86
C SER A 107 -11.05 -2.89 6.59
N LEU A 108 -10.59 -4.01 7.14
CA LEU A 108 -9.24 -4.50 6.88
C LEU A 108 -9.00 -4.68 5.38
N ALA A 109 -9.98 -5.22 4.65
CA ALA A 109 -9.89 -5.38 3.20
C ALA A 109 -9.61 -4.07 2.45
N VAL A 110 -10.29 -2.97 2.81
CA VAL A 110 -10.02 -1.64 2.21
C VAL A 110 -8.60 -1.18 2.54
N LYS A 111 -8.19 -1.29 3.81
CA LYS A 111 -6.87 -0.84 4.27
C LYS A 111 -5.73 -1.57 3.55
N GLU A 112 -5.81 -2.90 3.49
CA GLU A 112 -4.80 -3.75 2.84
C GLU A 112 -4.80 -3.54 1.32
N PHE A 113 -5.98 -3.41 0.70
CA PHE A 113 -6.07 -3.18 -0.74
C PHE A 113 -5.47 -1.83 -1.13
N GLU A 114 -5.74 -0.76 -0.36
CA GLU A 114 -5.10 0.54 -0.55
C GLU A 114 -3.57 0.45 -0.34
N ALA A 115 -3.12 -0.23 0.73
CA ALA A 115 -1.70 -0.44 1.03
C ALA A 115 -0.95 -1.15 -0.11
N GLU A 116 -1.47 -2.29 -0.55
CA GLU A 116 -0.88 -3.06 -1.64
C GLU A 116 -0.96 -2.33 -2.98
N SER A 117 -2.02 -1.56 -3.24
CA SER A 117 -2.14 -0.73 -4.45
C SER A 117 -1.03 0.32 -4.53
N VAL A 118 -0.76 1.03 -3.42
CA VAL A 118 0.30 2.03 -3.40
C VAL A 118 1.68 1.39 -3.50
N ALA A 119 1.94 0.32 -2.74
CA ALA A 119 3.20 -0.42 -2.83
C ALA A 119 3.47 -0.89 -4.26
N TYR A 120 2.45 -1.44 -4.94
CA TYR A 120 2.53 -1.81 -6.35
C TYR A 120 2.90 -0.63 -7.25
N ILE A 121 2.22 0.53 -7.12
CA ILE A 121 2.47 1.72 -7.95
C ILE A 121 3.92 2.22 -7.76
N VAL A 122 4.33 2.43 -6.52
CA VAL A 122 5.64 2.99 -6.17
C VAL A 122 6.76 2.05 -6.64
N CYS A 123 6.66 0.76 -6.32
CA CYS A 123 7.66 -0.22 -6.74
C CYS A 123 7.70 -0.36 -8.28
N SER A 124 6.55 -0.37 -8.95
CA SER A 124 6.51 -0.49 -10.41
C SER A 124 7.21 0.68 -11.11
N ARG A 125 7.00 1.91 -10.61
CA ARG A 125 7.65 3.12 -11.15
C ARG A 125 9.14 3.17 -10.85
N ALA A 126 9.57 2.59 -9.72
CA ALA A 126 10.97 2.46 -9.37
C ALA A 126 11.68 1.28 -10.07
N GLY A 127 10.97 0.45 -10.86
CA GLY A 127 11.53 -0.74 -11.49
C GLY A 127 11.80 -1.89 -10.52
N ILE A 128 11.17 -1.87 -9.34
CA ILE A 128 11.35 -2.85 -8.26
C ILE A 128 10.26 -3.92 -8.37
N LYS A 129 10.69 -5.18 -8.47
CA LYS A 129 9.76 -6.33 -8.48
C LYS A 129 9.12 -6.50 -7.11
N ASN A 130 7.80 -6.65 -7.08
CA ASN A 130 7.03 -6.85 -5.86
C ASN A 130 5.93 -7.90 -6.08
N GLN A 131 5.44 -8.47 -4.97
CA GLN A 131 4.36 -9.45 -4.96
C GLN A 131 2.96 -8.81 -4.84
N SER A 132 2.87 -7.50 -4.63
CA SER A 132 1.59 -6.77 -4.49
C SER A 132 0.67 -6.98 -5.71
N LYS A 133 1.23 -7.14 -6.91
CA LYS A 133 0.46 -7.51 -8.11
C LYS A 133 -0.31 -8.81 -7.95
N LEU A 134 0.31 -9.83 -7.34
CA LEU A 134 -0.32 -11.12 -7.12
C LEU A 134 -1.44 -11.00 -6.09
N TYR A 135 -1.20 -10.26 -5.00
CA TYR A 135 -2.23 -9.99 -4.01
C TYR A 135 -3.49 -9.35 -4.62
N LEU A 136 -3.31 -8.27 -5.39
CA LEU A 136 -4.44 -7.56 -6.02
C LEU A 136 -5.20 -8.45 -7.02
N ALA A 137 -4.48 -9.26 -7.79
CA ALA A 137 -5.07 -10.21 -8.74
C ALA A 137 -5.84 -11.33 -8.03
N ASP A 138 -5.32 -11.83 -6.91
CA ASP A 138 -5.94 -12.90 -6.12
C ASP A 138 -7.16 -12.38 -5.36
N TYR A 139 -7.12 -11.16 -4.83
CA TYR A 139 -8.27 -10.51 -4.21
C TYR A 139 -9.44 -10.43 -5.20
N LEU A 140 -9.17 -9.96 -6.42
CA LEU A 140 -10.20 -9.81 -7.45
C LEU A 140 -10.75 -11.17 -7.90
N GLN A 141 -9.91 -12.19 -8.00
CA GLN A 141 -10.35 -13.56 -8.35
C GLN A 141 -11.28 -14.16 -7.29
N LYS A 142 -11.05 -13.87 -6.01
CA LYS A 142 -11.84 -14.45 -4.91
C LYS A 142 -13.13 -13.69 -4.63
N ASN A 143 -13.08 -12.37 -4.68
CA ASN A 143 -14.21 -11.52 -4.29
C ASN A 143 -15.03 -11.02 -5.48
N ASN A 144 -14.49 -11.09 -6.70
CA ASN A 144 -15.12 -10.62 -7.95
C ASN A 144 -15.49 -9.12 -7.98
N GLU A 145 -15.09 -8.37 -6.96
CA GLU A 145 -15.28 -6.93 -6.82
C GLU A 145 -14.05 -6.29 -6.18
N ILE A 146 -13.88 -5.00 -6.42
CA ILE A 146 -12.87 -4.16 -5.76
C ILE A 146 -13.55 -3.55 -4.53
N PRO A 147 -12.92 -3.54 -3.35
CA PRO A 147 -13.53 -2.92 -2.18
C PRO A 147 -13.62 -1.40 -2.41
N GLU A 148 -14.47 -0.72 -1.63
CA GLU A 148 -14.65 0.74 -1.74
C GLU A 148 -13.41 1.52 -1.25
N ILE A 149 -12.35 1.49 -2.06
CA ILE A 149 -11.10 2.19 -1.82
C ILE A 149 -11.20 3.66 -2.21
N SER A 150 -10.36 4.49 -1.59
CA SER A 150 -10.19 5.87 -2.01
C SER A 150 -8.98 6.03 -2.94
N PHE A 151 -9.25 6.16 -4.24
CA PHE A 151 -8.22 6.45 -5.24
C PHE A 151 -7.43 7.73 -4.94
N ASP A 152 -8.08 8.76 -4.39
CA ASP A 152 -7.43 10.01 -4.02
C ASP A 152 -6.35 9.78 -2.93
N HIS A 153 -6.68 8.99 -1.90
CA HIS A 153 -5.73 8.66 -0.83
C HIS A 153 -4.59 7.78 -1.34
N VAL A 154 -4.89 6.78 -2.17
CA VAL A 154 -3.88 5.94 -2.84
C VAL A 154 -2.89 6.80 -3.64
N MET A 155 -3.38 7.72 -4.47
CA MET A 155 -2.49 8.56 -5.29
C MET A 155 -1.68 9.56 -4.45
N LYS A 156 -2.29 10.15 -3.41
CA LYS A 156 -1.59 11.06 -2.47
C LYS A 156 -0.50 10.33 -1.69
N ALA A 157 -0.81 9.15 -1.15
CA ALA A 157 0.16 8.34 -0.42
C ALA A 157 1.32 7.92 -1.33
N ALA A 158 1.05 7.48 -2.57
CA ALA A 158 2.08 7.17 -3.55
C ALA A 158 3.02 8.36 -3.79
N PHE A 159 2.45 9.55 -4.02
CA PHE A 159 3.25 10.76 -4.21
C PHE A 159 4.12 11.11 -2.99
N LEU A 160 3.57 11.05 -1.77
CA LEU A 160 4.32 11.34 -0.54
C LEU A 160 5.48 10.37 -0.34
N ILE A 161 5.25 9.08 -0.57
CA ILE A 161 6.25 8.03 -0.44
C ILE A 161 7.33 8.17 -1.50
N GLU A 162 6.98 8.39 -2.76
CA GLU A 162 7.93 8.64 -3.84
C GLU A 162 8.81 9.86 -3.52
N ASN A 163 8.21 10.96 -3.07
CA ASN A 163 8.93 12.17 -2.70
C ASN A 163 9.91 11.94 -1.54
N MET A 164 9.50 11.15 -0.53
CA MET A 164 10.36 10.73 0.58
C MET A 164 11.53 9.84 0.12
N GLY A 165 11.34 9.03 -0.93
CA GLY A 165 12.41 8.23 -1.52
C GLY A 165 13.44 9.03 -2.31
N GLN A 166 13.10 10.23 -2.78
CA GLN A 166 13.98 11.07 -3.61
C GLN A 166 14.79 12.10 -2.82
N LYS A 167 14.33 12.50 -1.63
CA LYS A 167 15.00 13.51 -0.82
C LYS A 167 14.79 13.28 0.67
N ILE A 168 15.74 13.78 1.46
CA ILE A 168 15.59 13.82 2.91
C ILE A 168 14.54 14.89 3.25
N LEU A 169 13.45 14.47 3.88
CA LEU A 169 12.41 15.37 4.35
C LEU A 169 12.78 15.92 5.74
N PRO A 170 12.53 17.22 6.00
CA PRO A 170 12.69 17.75 7.34
C PRO A 170 11.68 17.09 8.30
N PRO A 171 11.98 17.03 9.60
CA PRO A 171 11.03 16.51 10.57
C PRO A 171 9.73 17.30 10.56
N ARG A 172 8.60 16.61 10.69
CA ARG A 172 7.29 17.26 10.79
C ARG A 172 7.15 17.96 12.14
N THR A 173 6.93 19.26 12.12
CA THR A 173 6.70 20.08 13.32
C THR A 173 5.20 20.25 13.54
N GLY A 174 4.69 19.79 14.68
CA GLY A 174 3.29 20.03 15.04
C GLY A 174 3.06 21.51 15.35
N LYS A 175 1.80 21.95 15.37
CA LYS A 175 1.47 23.25 15.96
C LYS A 175 2.03 23.30 17.39
N LYS A 176 2.83 24.32 17.71
CA LYS A 176 3.18 24.59 19.13
C LYS A 176 1.85 24.74 19.87
N ALA A 177 1.65 23.99 20.95
CA ALA A 177 0.51 24.23 21.84
C ALA A 177 0.50 25.73 22.15
N ALA A 178 -0.63 26.40 21.86
CA ALA A 178 -0.77 27.81 22.16
C ALA A 178 -0.41 27.99 23.64
N LYS A 179 0.54 28.89 23.94
CA LYS A 179 0.85 29.25 25.32
C LYS A 179 -0.47 29.64 25.97
N GLN A 180 -0.93 28.84 26.93
CA GLN A 180 -1.98 29.26 27.85
C GLN A 180 -1.40 30.45 28.60
N PHE A 181 -1.86 31.64 28.25
CA PHE A 181 -1.69 32.81 29.09
C PHE A 181 -2.68 32.63 30.24
N ASN A 182 -2.15 32.26 31.42
CA ASN A 182 -2.84 32.44 32.68
C ASN A 182 -2.83 33.91 33.08
#